data_AF-A0A968TRK5-F1
#
_entry.id   AF-A0A968TRK5-F1
#
_cell.length_a   1.000
_cell.length_b   1.000
_cell.length_c   1.000
_cell.angle_alpha   90.00
_cell.angle_beta   90.00
_cell.angle_gamma   90.00
#
_symmetry.space_group_name_H-M   'P 1'
#
loop_
_entity.id
_entity.type
_entity.pdbx_description
1 polymer ?
#
loop_
_entity_poly.entity_id
_entity_poly.type
_entity_poly.pdbx_seq_one_letter_code
_entity_poly.pdbx_strand_id
1 'polypeptide(L)'
;MEAINELELRRLLKNRPSAHELSSSLIKIILNPSLPWSEKRSAWHLLYLTGRESTLAQALTQCLKGKFRVPLDLFIQICADRKLKPTPIVTAALIKGLRKQSSQEEVFAVRAWDRNDDRLRKMRMELLERKVTEQKKYREDLLEKFNFLQSQRMHEQAARVLRRMLELYPDDREFLKLKAEFDENLGPRSDRRPYVIAKKR
;
A
#
# COMPACT_ATOMS: atom_id res chain seq x y z
N MET A 1 4.10 -8.37 -11.21
CA MET A 1 5.58 -8.39 -11.16
C MET A 1 5.95 -8.72 -9.73
N GLU A 2 6.44 -9.94 -9.45
CA GLU A 2 7.09 -10.20 -8.15
C GLU A 2 8.29 -9.23 -8.06
N ALA A 3 8.40 -8.50 -6.94
CA ALA A 3 9.51 -7.57 -6.77
C ALA A 3 10.82 -8.38 -6.79
N ILE A 4 11.82 -7.89 -7.53
CA ILE A 4 13.12 -8.57 -7.77
C ILE A 4 13.75 -9.06 -6.45
N ASN A 5 13.54 -8.31 -5.37
CA ASN A 5 14.02 -8.66 -4.03
C ASN A 5 13.29 -9.81 -3.32
N GLU A 6 12.02 -10.09 -3.62
CA GLU A 6 11.31 -11.23 -2.99
C GLU A 6 11.95 -12.56 -3.41
N LEU A 7 12.36 -12.67 -4.68
CA LEU A 7 13.09 -13.82 -5.19
C LEU A 7 14.48 -13.93 -4.58
N GLU A 8 15.18 -12.81 -4.39
CA GLU A 8 16.49 -12.79 -3.72
C GLU A 8 16.39 -13.18 -2.24
N LEU A 9 15.40 -12.66 -1.51
CA LEU A 9 15.12 -13.03 -0.13
C LEU A 9 14.74 -14.51 0.00
N ARG A 10 13.89 -15.02 -0.90
CA ARG A 10 13.57 -16.46 -0.97
C ARG A 10 14.82 -17.30 -1.22
N ARG A 11 15.72 -16.88 -2.11
CA ARG A 11 17.00 -17.57 -2.37
C ARG A 11 17.91 -17.54 -1.15
N LEU A 12 18.06 -16.38 -0.51
CA LEU A 12 18.82 -16.22 0.73
C LEU A 12 18.32 -17.17 1.82
N LEU A 13 17.01 -17.24 2.04
CA LEU A 13 16.43 -18.10 3.09
C LEU A 13 16.55 -19.60 2.75
N LYS A 14 16.46 -19.99 1.47
CA LYS A 14 16.63 -21.38 1.04
C LYS A 14 18.01 -21.95 1.37
N ASN A 15 19.04 -21.11 1.37
CA ASN A 15 20.42 -21.51 1.68
C ASN A 15 20.68 -21.71 3.18
N ARG A 16 19.66 -21.53 4.04
CA ARG A 16 19.75 -21.65 5.51
C ARG A 16 20.99 -20.97 6.11
N PRO A 17 21.27 -19.69 5.77
CA PRO A 17 22.40 -18.96 6.30
C PRO A 17 22.32 -18.87 7.83
N SER A 18 23.47 -18.73 8.47
CA SER A 18 23.51 -18.37 9.88
C SER A 18 22.81 -17.01 10.10
N ALA A 19 22.29 -16.78 11.30
CA ALA A 19 21.64 -15.51 11.64
C ALA A 19 22.57 -14.29 11.40
N HIS A 20 23.89 -14.48 11.52
CA HIS A 20 24.85 -13.43 11.24
C HIS A 20 24.94 -13.09 9.75
N GLU A 21 25.10 -14.10 8.90
CA GLU A 21 25.19 -13.95 7.44
C GLU A 21 23.89 -13.37 6.87
N LEU A 22 22.75 -13.83 7.38
CA LEU A 22 21.44 -13.29 7.01
C LEU A 22 21.36 -11.80 7.35
N SER A 23 21.68 -11.42 8.60
CA SER A 23 21.65 -10.03 9.04
C SER A 23 22.56 -9.14 8.20
N SER A 24 23.80 -9.59 7.93
CA SER A 24 24.76 -8.87 7.09
C SER A 24 24.26 -8.68 5.66
N SER A 25 23.59 -9.69 5.09
CA SER A 25 23.01 -9.61 3.75
C SER A 25 21.83 -8.63 3.70
N LEU A 26 20.95 -8.68 4.71
CA LEU A 26 19.82 -7.76 4.83
C LEU A 26 20.28 -6.30 5.01
N ILE A 27 21.34 -6.04 5.77
CA ILE A 27 21.91 -4.70 5.92
C ILE A 27 22.42 -4.17 4.58
N LYS A 28 23.09 -4.99 3.77
CA LYS A 28 23.54 -4.57 2.42
C LYS A 28 22.36 -4.14 1.55
N ILE A 29 21.24 -4.87 1.60
CA ILE A 29 20.00 -4.50 0.89
C ILE A 29 19.44 -3.17 1.40
N ILE A 30 19.32 -3.03 2.73
CA ILE A 30 18.76 -1.85 3.39
C ILE A 30 19.55 -0.58 3.02
N LEU A 31 20.88 -0.66 3.05
CA LEU A 31 21.77 0.48 2.84
C LEU A 31 22.03 0.78 1.36
N ASN A 32 21.60 -0.07 0.42
CA ASN A 32 21.83 0.14 -1.00
C ASN A 32 20.98 1.32 -1.52
N PRO A 33 21.58 2.45 -1.95
CA PRO A 33 20.81 3.62 -2.39
C PRO A 33 20.03 3.39 -3.69
N SER A 34 20.45 2.44 -4.54
CA SER A 34 19.80 2.15 -5.83
C SER A 34 18.44 1.45 -5.70
N LEU A 35 18.15 0.83 -4.55
CA LEU A 35 16.92 0.09 -4.35
C LEU A 35 15.77 0.99 -3.88
N PRO A 36 14.55 0.78 -4.42
CA PRO A 36 13.36 1.52 -4.00
C PRO A 36 12.95 1.15 -2.56
N TRP A 37 12.21 2.04 -1.91
CA TRP A 37 11.76 1.83 -0.53
C TRP A 37 10.91 0.57 -0.36
N SER A 38 10.05 0.28 -1.32
CA SER A 38 9.17 -0.91 -1.30
C SER A 38 9.96 -2.21 -1.13
N GLU A 39 11.16 -2.29 -1.70
CA GLU A 39 12.03 -3.46 -1.58
C GLU A 39 12.80 -3.50 -0.27
N LYS A 40 13.28 -2.33 0.19
CA LYS A 40 13.99 -2.22 1.48
C LYS A 40 13.10 -2.56 2.66
N ARG A 41 11.80 -2.25 2.58
CA ARG A 41 10.84 -2.47 3.67
C ARG A 41 10.80 -3.94 4.10
N SER A 42 10.75 -4.88 3.16
CA SER A 42 10.75 -6.31 3.48
C SER A 42 12.04 -6.76 4.17
N ALA A 43 13.19 -6.21 3.77
CA ALA A 43 14.47 -6.50 4.39
C ALA A 43 14.54 -6.02 5.85
N TRP A 44 13.93 -4.87 6.16
CA TRP A 44 13.80 -4.38 7.55
C TRP A 44 13.00 -5.32 8.44
N HIS A 45 11.85 -5.78 7.97
CA HIS A 45 10.99 -6.72 8.71
C HIS A 45 11.69 -8.07 8.93
N LEU A 46 12.38 -8.60 7.91
CA LEU A 46 13.19 -9.81 8.06
C LEU A 46 14.35 -9.62 9.02
N LEU A 47 15.00 -8.45 9.02
CA LEU A 47 16.09 -8.16 9.95
C LEU A 47 15.59 -8.16 11.40
N TYR A 48 14.40 -7.61 11.66
CA TYR A 48 13.77 -7.69 12.97
C TYR A 48 13.52 -9.13 13.42
N LEU A 49 13.02 -9.98 12.52
CA LEU A 49 12.75 -11.40 12.79
C LEU A 49 14.02 -12.23 13.12
N THR A 50 15.22 -11.74 12.80
CA THR A 50 16.48 -12.39 13.21
C THR A 50 16.75 -12.30 14.72
N GLY A 51 16.03 -11.45 15.46
CA GLY A 51 16.24 -11.21 16.89
C GLY A 51 17.49 -10.39 17.22
N ARG A 52 18.23 -9.89 16.22
CA ARG A 52 19.46 -9.11 16.43
C ARG A 52 19.17 -7.62 16.63
N GLU A 53 18.67 -7.27 17.80
CA GLU A 53 18.24 -5.90 18.14
C GLU A 53 19.36 -4.86 18.00
N SER A 54 20.58 -5.19 18.42
CA SER A 54 21.73 -4.29 18.32
C SER A 54 22.06 -3.97 16.86
N THR A 55 22.01 -4.97 15.99
CA THR A 55 22.21 -4.83 14.55
C THR A 55 21.11 -3.98 13.91
N LEU A 56 19.85 -4.23 14.28
CA LEU A 56 18.71 -3.44 13.82
C LEU A 56 18.84 -1.97 14.24
N ALA A 57 19.19 -1.71 15.50
CA ALA A 57 19.36 -0.36 16.03
C ALA A 57 20.51 0.39 15.35
N GLN A 58 21.63 -0.29 15.07
CA GLN A 58 22.76 0.28 14.32
C GLN A 58 22.35 0.67 12.90
N ALA A 59 21.65 -0.23 12.19
CA ALA A 59 21.15 0.05 10.85
C ALA A 59 20.20 1.27 10.85
N LEU A 60 19.25 1.33 11.80
CA LEU A 60 18.32 2.46 11.94
C LEU A 60 19.07 3.77 12.17
N THR A 61 20.06 3.75 13.07
CA THR A 61 20.90 4.91 13.38
C THR A 61 21.66 5.40 12.15
N GLN A 62 22.23 4.48 11.37
CA GLN A 62 22.95 4.81 10.15
C GLN A 62 22.02 5.43 9.10
N CYS A 63 20.83 4.87 8.90
CA CYS A 63 19.85 5.42 7.98
C CYS A 63 19.37 6.82 8.40
N LEU A 64 19.09 7.03 9.69
CA LEU A 64 18.68 8.34 10.21
C LEU A 64 19.78 9.39 10.04
N LYS A 65 21.05 9.05 10.32
CA LYS A 65 22.21 9.93 10.09
C LYS A 65 22.37 10.26 8.61
N GLY A 66 22.21 9.27 7.74
CA GLY A 66 22.23 9.43 6.28
C GLY A 66 20.99 10.08 5.69
N LYS A 67 20.01 10.50 6.52
CA LYS A 67 18.70 11.05 6.09
C LYS A 67 17.93 10.12 5.14
N PHE A 68 18.19 8.82 5.21
CA PHE A 68 17.45 7.81 4.46
C PHE A 68 16.10 7.53 5.11
N ARG A 69 15.18 6.97 4.32
CA ARG A 69 13.89 6.49 4.83
C ARG A 69 14.10 5.30 5.79
N VAL A 70 13.28 5.23 6.84
CA VAL A 70 13.32 4.18 7.88
C VAL A 70 11.91 3.61 8.09
N PRO A 71 11.79 2.36 8.58
CA PRO A 71 10.49 1.70 8.74
C PRO A 71 9.84 2.18 10.05
N LEU A 72 9.10 3.28 9.98
CA LEU A 72 8.45 3.83 11.17
C LEU A 72 7.34 2.90 11.66
N ASP A 73 6.63 2.24 10.74
CA ASP A 73 5.74 1.11 11.01
C ASP A 73 6.37 0.00 11.88
N LEU A 74 7.61 -0.37 11.59
CA LEU A 74 8.33 -1.38 12.36
C LEU A 74 8.64 -0.89 13.78
N PHE A 75 9.03 0.38 13.94
CA PHE A 75 9.23 0.96 15.27
C PHE A 75 7.94 0.90 16.11
N ILE A 76 6.81 1.22 15.48
CA ILE A 76 5.49 1.13 16.10
C ILE A 76 5.20 -0.31 16.55
N GLN A 77 5.43 -1.28 15.67
CA GLN A 77 5.25 -2.70 15.96
C GLN A 77 6.12 -3.16 17.13
N ILE A 78 7.43 -2.84 17.12
CA ILE A 78 8.36 -3.20 18.20
C ILE A 78 7.89 -2.67 19.55
N CYS A 79 7.45 -1.42 19.59
CA CYS A 79 6.94 -0.82 20.81
C CYS A 79 5.61 -1.47 21.25
N ALA A 80 4.72 -1.83 20.32
CA ALA A 80 3.48 -2.54 20.63
C ALA A 80 3.74 -3.95 21.19
N ASP A 81 4.61 -4.74 20.54
CA ASP A 81 4.96 -6.11 20.92
C ASP A 81 5.58 -6.14 22.33
N ARG A 82 6.35 -5.11 22.68
CA ARG A 82 6.96 -4.95 24.00
C ARG A 82 6.10 -4.22 25.02
N LYS A 83 4.85 -3.84 24.66
CA LYS A 83 3.95 -3.03 25.48
C LYS A 83 4.60 -1.72 25.98
N LEU A 84 5.54 -1.18 25.20
CA LEU A 84 6.23 0.06 25.51
C LEU A 84 5.31 1.24 25.22
N LYS A 85 5.31 2.22 26.14
CA LYS A 85 4.68 3.52 25.93
C LYS A 85 5.77 4.54 25.60
N PRO A 86 5.87 5.02 24.35
CA PRO A 86 6.86 6.04 23.99
C PRO A 86 6.59 7.33 24.76
N THR A 87 7.64 8.08 25.09
CA THR A 87 7.49 9.40 25.70
C THR A 87 6.85 10.39 24.71
N PRO A 88 6.28 11.52 25.18
CA PRO A 88 5.71 12.53 24.30
C PRO A 88 6.70 13.08 23.26
N ILE A 89 7.98 13.19 23.64
CA ILE A 89 9.07 13.63 22.75
C ILE A 89 9.27 12.62 21.60
N VAL A 90 9.32 11.33 21.91
CA VAL A 90 9.45 10.26 20.91
C VAL A 90 8.24 10.22 19.99
N THR A 91 7.04 10.37 20.54
CA THR A 91 5.79 10.41 19.76
C THR A 91 5.76 11.61 18.80
N ALA A 92 6.19 12.79 19.27
CA ALA A 92 6.31 13.97 18.41
C ALA A 92 7.36 13.78 17.30
N ALA A 93 8.50 13.16 17.60
CA ALA A 93 9.52 12.84 16.61
C ALA A 93 9.02 11.84 15.56
N LEU A 94 8.27 10.82 15.97
CA LEU A 94 7.62 9.85 15.08
C LEU A 94 6.64 10.55 14.11
N ILE A 95 5.75 11.39 14.64
CA ILE A 95 4.78 12.15 13.82
C ILE A 95 5.51 13.04 12.80
N LYS A 96 6.57 13.72 13.21
CA LYS A 96 7.42 14.52 12.33
C LYS A 96 8.07 13.65 11.24
N GLY A 97 8.56 12.46 11.59
CA GLY A 97 9.13 11.48 10.66
C GLY A 97 8.12 11.02 9.62
N LEU A 98 6.92 10.61 10.05
CA LEU A 98 5.83 10.15 9.18
C LEU A 98 5.44 11.20 8.14
N ARG A 99 5.37 12.47 8.55
CA ARG A 99 5.11 13.60 7.64
C ARG A 99 6.26 13.82 6.66
N LYS A 100 7.52 13.81 7.12
CA LYS A 100 8.69 14.05 6.27
C LYS A 100 8.92 12.96 5.21
N GLN A 101 8.61 11.71 5.53
CA GLN A 101 8.81 10.58 4.61
C GLN A 101 7.57 10.29 3.74
N SER A 102 6.55 11.16 3.78
CA SER A 102 5.25 10.93 3.12
C SER A 102 4.68 9.54 3.43
N SER A 103 4.86 9.09 4.67
CA SER A 103 4.57 7.72 5.14
C SER A 103 3.35 7.70 6.06
N GLN A 104 2.39 8.61 5.81
CA GLN A 104 1.26 8.82 6.71
C GLN A 104 0.34 7.59 6.81
N GLU A 105 0.36 6.71 5.80
CA GLU A 105 -0.36 5.43 5.86
C GLU A 105 0.15 4.50 6.97
N GLU A 106 1.42 4.63 7.38
CA GLU A 106 1.99 3.84 8.47
C GLU A 106 1.35 4.19 9.83
N VAL A 107 0.61 5.31 9.93
CA VAL A 107 -0.17 5.68 11.13
C VAL A 107 -1.26 4.63 11.44
N PHE A 108 -1.72 3.86 10.44
CA PHE A 108 -2.68 2.77 10.68
C PHE A 108 -2.12 1.65 11.54
N ALA A 109 -0.80 1.46 11.59
CA ALA A 109 -0.16 0.50 12.48
C ALA A 109 -0.23 0.94 13.97
N VAL A 110 -0.51 2.21 14.23
CA VAL A 110 -0.40 2.83 15.57
C VAL A 110 -1.73 2.93 16.32
N ARG A 111 -2.78 2.18 15.94
CA ARG A 111 -4.12 2.29 16.58
C ARG A 111 -4.07 2.10 18.10
N ALA A 112 -3.13 1.31 18.60
CA ALA A 112 -2.97 1.07 20.03
C ALA A 112 -2.51 2.32 20.81
N TRP A 113 -1.92 3.33 20.16
CA TRP A 113 -1.40 4.54 20.84
C TRP A 113 -2.34 5.74 20.74
N ASP A 114 -3.57 5.55 20.28
CA ASP A 114 -4.58 6.61 20.19
C ASP A 114 -4.87 7.22 21.55
N ARG A 115 -4.79 6.40 22.59
CA ARG A 115 -4.95 6.80 23.99
C ARG A 115 -3.75 7.59 24.53
N ASN A 116 -2.61 7.55 23.84
CA ASN A 116 -1.37 8.19 24.24
C ASN A 116 -1.19 9.56 23.57
N ASP A 117 -1.74 9.75 22.35
CA ASP A 117 -1.65 11.02 21.62
C ASP A 117 -2.77 11.18 20.57
N ASP A 118 -3.68 12.12 20.81
CA ASP A 118 -4.82 12.40 19.92
C ASP A 118 -4.41 12.84 18.50
N ARG A 119 -3.18 13.34 18.31
CA ARG A 119 -2.70 13.76 16.98
C ARG A 119 -2.63 12.59 16.01
N LEU A 120 -2.32 11.39 16.49
CA LEU A 120 -2.29 10.17 15.66
C LEU A 120 -3.69 9.80 15.17
N ARG A 121 -4.69 9.95 16.06
CA ARG A 121 -6.10 9.73 15.73
C ARG A 121 -6.58 10.72 14.69
N LYS A 122 -6.31 12.01 14.88
CA LYS A 122 -6.65 13.06 13.92
C LYS A 122 -6.02 12.80 12.55
N MET A 123 -4.73 12.47 12.50
CA MET A 123 -4.03 12.15 11.26
C MET A 123 -4.66 10.97 10.50
N ARG A 124 -5.14 9.92 11.19
CA ARG A 124 -5.84 8.82 10.51
C ARG A 124 -7.19 9.23 9.96
N MET A 125 -7.96 10.01 10.72
CA MET A 125 -9.26 10.50 10.26
C MET A 125 -9.10 11.36 9.00
N GLU A 126 -8.16 12.31 9.02
CA GLU A 126 -7.83 13.14 7.85
C GLU A 126 -7.41 12.29 6.64
N LEU A 127 -6.62 11.23 6.85
CA LEU A 127 -6.18 10.36 5.77
C LEU A 127 -7.30 9.47 5.24
N LEU A 128 -8.20 8.99 6.10
CA LEU A 128 -9.40 8.27 5.68
C LEU A 128 -10.32 9.17 4.86
N GLU A 129 -10.57 10.40 5.31
CA GLU A 129 -11.37 11.39 4.59
C GLU A 129 -10.77 11.69 3.21
N ARG A 130 -9.45 11.88 3.12
CA ARG A 130 -8.74 12.05 1.84
C ARG A 130 -8.90 10.84 0.93
N LYS A 131 -8.76 9.61 1.45
CA LYS A 131 -8.96 8.40 0.64
C LYS A 131 -10.39 8.27 0.14
N VAL A 132 -11.37 8.64 0.96
CA VAL A 132 -12.79 8.64 0.55
C VAL A 132 -13.03 9.68 -0.55
N THR A 133 -12.49 10.90 -0.42
CA THR A 133 -12.64 11.92 -1.45
C THR A 133 -11.90 11.56 -2.74
N GLU A 134 -10.69 11.01 -2.66
CA GLU A 134 -9.94 10.48 -3.80
C GLU A 134 -10.71 9.36 -4.51
N GLN A 135 -11.31 8.43 -3.76
CA GLN A 135 -12.13 7.36 -4.34
C GLN A 135 -13.39 7.90 -5.03
N LYS A 136 -14.05 8.90 -4.43
CA LYS A 136 -15.21 9.56 -5.06
C LYS A 136 -14.82 10.27 -6.35
N LYS A 137 -13.73 11.03 -6.31
CA LYS A 137 -13.22 11.72 -7.50
C LYS A 137 -12.83 10.73 -8.60
N TYR A 138 -12.12 9.65 -8.25
CA TYR A 138 -11.74 8.63 -9.21
C TYR A 138 -12.97 7.94 -9.86
N ARG A 139 -14.03 7.72 -9.07
CA ARG A 139 -15.31 7.22 -9.56
C ARG A 139 -15.94 8.20 -10.55
N GLU A 140 -15.98 9.49 -10.22
CA GLU A 140 -16.49 10.56 -11.08
C GLU A 140 -15.68 10.70 -12.38
N ASP A 141 -14.35 10.68 -12.30
CA ASP A 141 -13.43 10.75 -13.45
C ASP A 141 -13.67 9.58 -14.42
N LEU A 142 -13.93 8.38 -13.91
CA LEU A 142 -14.27 7.22 -14.75
C LEU A 142 -15.61 7.46 -15.46
N LEU A 143 -16.61 8.01 -14.75
CA LEU A 143 -17.94 8.26 -15.29
C LEU A 143 -17.90 9.32 -16.40
N GLU A 144 -17.19 10.41 -16.14
CA GLU A 144 -16.95 11.45 -17.14
C GLU A 144 -16.23 10.88 -18.37
N LYS A 145 -15.19 10.05 -18.16
CA LYS A 145 -14.48 9.37 -19.25
C LYS A 145 -15.39 8.44 -20.06
N PHE A 146 -16.28 7.70 -19.40
CA PHE A 146 -17.24 6.83 -20.07
C PHE A 146 -18.21 7.67 -20.95
N ASN A 147 -18.82 8.70 -20.38
CA ASN A 147 -19.76 9.58 -21.07
C ASN A 147 -19.09 10.31 -22.25
N PHE A 148 -17.84 10.77 -22.06
CA PHE A 148 -17.04 11.37 -23.12
C PHE A 148 -16.84 10.38 -24.28
N LEU A 149 -16.38 9.15 -24.00
CA LEU A 149 -16.16 8.14 -25.04
C LEU A 149 -17.47 7.76 -25.75
N GLN A 150 -18.58 7.70 -25.03
CA GLN A 150 -19.90 7.43 -25.62
C GLN A 150 -20.35 8.57 -26.55
N SER A 151 -20.16 9.84 -26.16
CA SER A 151 -20.50 10.99 -27.01
C SER A 151 -19.66 11.05 -28.29
N GLN A 152 -18.41 10.56 -28.22
CA GLN A 152 -17.52 10.41 -29.38
C GLN A 152 -17.79 9.13 -30.19
N ARG A 153 -18.83 8.35 -29.85
CA ARG A 153 -19.18 7.05 -30.50
C ARG A 153 -18.05 6.02 -30.45
N MET A 154 -17.14 6.13 -29.48
CA MET A 154 -16.01 5.21 -29.26
C MET A 154 -16.45 4.01 -28.39
N HIS A 155 -17.36 3.18 -28.93
CA HIS A 155 -18.08 2.17 -28.15
C HIS A 155 -17.18 1.09 -27.52
N GLU A 156 -16.13 0.64 -28.20
CA GLU A 156 -15.22 -0.38 -27.63
C GLU A 156 -14.41 0.16 -26.45
N GLN A 157 -13.97 1.41 -26.53
CA GLN A 157 -13.25 2.09 -25.46
C GLN A 157 -14.19 2.35 -24.27
N ALA A 158 -15.42 2.82 -24.54
CA ALA A 158 -16.44 3.02 -23.53
C ALA A 158 -16.77 1.69 -22.81
N ALA A 159 -16.94 0.59 -23.54
CA ALA A 159 -17.18 -0.73 -22.97
C ALA A 159 -16.03 -1.21 -22.06
N ARG A 160 -14.77 -0.92 -22.41
CA ARG A 160 -13.61 -1.22 -21.56
C ARG A 160 -13.61 -0.42 -20.27
N VAL A 161 -13.95 0.87 -20.33
CA VAL A 161 -14.06 1.72 -19.14
C VAL A 161 -15.19 1.22 -18.24
N LEU A 162 -16.36 0.90 -18.81
CA LEU A 162 -17.50 0.39 -18.07
C LEU A 162 -17.21 -0.95 -17.39
N ARG A 163 -16.51 -1.86 -18.08
CA ARG A 163 -16.04 -3.12 -17.47
C ARG A 163 -15.15 -2.83 -16.27
N ARG A 164 -14.20 -1.88 -16.41
CA ARG A 164 -13.31 -1.49 -15.33
C ARG A 164 -14.06 -0.88 -14.14
N MET A 165 -15.09 -0.08 -14.38
CA MET A 165 -15.95 0.47 -13.34
C MET A 165 -16.64 -0.64 -12.54
N LEU A 166 -17.21 -1.64 -13.23
CA LEU A 166 -17.91 -2.76 -12.58
C LEU A 166 -16.96 -3.75 -11.89
N GLU A 167 -15.72 -3.87 -12.34
CA GLU A 167 -14.68 -4.62 -11.61
C GLU A 167 -14.32 -3.94 -10.29
N LEU A 168 -14.26 -2.61 -10.27
CA LEU A 168 -13.88 -1.82 -9.10
C LEU A 168 -15.05 -1.58 -8.14
N TYR A 169 -16.27 -1.47 -8.68
CA TYR A 169 -17.49 -1.15 -7.95
C TYR A 169 -18.65 -2.06 -8.42
N PRO A 170 -18.61 -3.36 -8.09
CA PRO A 170 -19.55 -4.35 -8.61
C PRO A 170 -21.01 -4.12 -8.19
N ASP A 171 -21.21 -3.53 -7.00
CA ASP A 171 -22.53 -3.29 -6.42
C ASP A 171 -23.05 -1.87 -6.66
N ASP A 172 -22.34 -1.05 -7.45
CA ASP A 172 -22.76 0.32 -7.73
C ASP A 172 -23.97 0.34 -8.68
N ARG A 173 -25.13 0.72 -8.11
CA ARG A 173 -26.40 0.76 -8.83
C ARG A 173 -26.38 1.68 -10.04
N GLU A 174 -25.59 2.75 -10.02
CA GLU A 174 -25.49 3.68 -11.15
C GLU A 174 -24.75 3.02 -12.31
N PHE A 175 -23.64 2.34 -12.04
CA PHE A 175 -22.86 1.64 -13.08
C PHE A 175 -23.61 0.43 -13.66
N LEU A 176 -24.38 -0.28 -12.83
CA LEU A 176 -25.23 -1.37 -13.30
C LEU A 176 -26.34 -0.88 -14.24
N LYS A 177 -26.95 0.28 -13.96
CA LYS A 177 -27.92 0.92 -14.85
C LYS A 177 -27.27 1.37 -16.16
N LEU A 178 -26.13 2.04 -16.08
CA LEU A 178 -25.37 2.47 -17.26
C LEU A 178 -25.01 1.31 -18.17
N LYS A 179 -24.69 0.13 -17.60
CA LYS A 179 -24.48 -1.09 -18.40
C LYS A 179 -25.74 -1.57 -19.09
N ALA A 180 -26.89 -1.59 -18.42
CA ALA A 180 -28.15 -1.95 -19.06
C ALA A 180 -28.46 -1.01 -20.24
N GLU A 181 -28.35 0.30 -20.02
CA GLU A 181 -28.59 1.33 -21.04
C GLU A 181 -27.59 1.23 -22.21
N PHE A 182 -26.31 0.96 -21.92
CA PHE A 182 -25.28 0.81 -22.95
C PHE A 182 -25.47 -0.45 -23.79
N ASP A 183 -25.84 -1.56 -23.16
CA ASP A 183 -26.14 -2.83 -23.84
C ASP A 183 -27.42 -2.72 -24.69
N GLU A 184 -28.44 -1.96 -24.25
CA GLU A 184 -29.66 -1.68 -25.00
C GLU A 184 -29.39 -0.78 -26.23
N ASN A 185 -28.61 0.30 -26.06
CA ASN A 185 -28.30 1.26 -27.13
C ASN A 185 -27.43 0.67 -28.25
N LEU A 186 -26.63 -0.35 -27.95
CA LEU A 186 -25.83 -1.05 -28.96
C LEU A 186 -26.61 -2.13 -29.73
N GLY A 187 -27.84 -2.43 -29.30
CA GLY A 187 -28.65 -3.55 -29.78
C GLY A 187 -27.98 -4.91 -29.52
N PRO A 188 -28.69 -6.04 -29.77
CA PRO A 188 -28.08 -7.36 -29.72
C PRO A 188 -27.13 -7.54 -30.92
N ARG A 189 -25.94 -6.93 -30.87
CA ARG A 189 -24.88 -7.26 -31.82
C ARG A 189 -24.35 -8.65 -31.50
N SER A 190 -24.60 -9.52 -32.46
CA SER A 190 -24.09 -10.87 -32.70
C SER A 190 -22.59 -11.01 -32.39
N ASP A 191 -22.24 -11.17 -31.13
CA ASP A 191 -21.12 -12.01 -30.68
C ASP A 191 -21.24 -12.22 -29.16
N ARG A 192 -22.22 -13.05 -28.80
CA ARG A 192 -22.26 -13.68 -27.49
C ARG A 192 -21.07 -14.62 -27.36
N ARG A 193 -19.90 -14.11 -26.99
CA ARG A 193 -19.01 -14.91 -26.14
C ARG A 193 -19.63 -14.87 -24.74
N PRO A 194 -20.05 -16.02 -24.18
CA PRO A 194 -20.62 -16.03 -22.83
C PRO A 194 -19.58 -15.43 -21.87
N TYR A 195 -19.96 -14.35 -21.20
CA TYR A 195 -19.21 -13.78 -20.10
C TYR A 195 -19.25 -14.77 -18.94
N VAL A 196 -18.24 -15.65 -18.87
CA VAL A 196 -18.03 -16.52 -17.72
C VAL A 196 -17.57 -15.64 -16.56
N ILE A 197 -18.49 -15.31 -15.67
CA ILE A 197 -18.15 -14.84 -14.32
C ILE A 197 -17.52 -16.04 -13.62
N ALA A 198 -16.19 -16.07 -13.57
CA ALA A 198 -15.46 -17.07 -12.81
C ALA A 198 -15.79 -16.87 -11.31
N LYS A 199 -16.78 -17.61 -10.80
CA LYS A 199 -16.94 -17.84 -9.36
C LYS A 199 -15.70 -18.59 -8.88
N LYS A 200 -14.77 -17.89 -8.24
CA LYS A 200 -13.73 -18.53 -7.43
C LYS A 200 -14.39 -19.19 -6.23
N ARG A 201 -14.29 -20.52 -6.15
CA ARG A 201 -14.30 -21.27 -4.89
C ARG A 201 -12.90 -21.23 -4.28
#